data_AF-A0A4Q2YZG8-F1
#
_entry.id   AF-A0A4Q2YZG8-F1
#
_cell.length_a   1.000
_cell.length_b   1.000
_cell.length_c   1.000
_cell.angle_alpha   90.00
_cell.angle_beta   90.00
_cell.angle_gamma   90.00
#
_symmetry.space_group_name_H-M   'P 1'
#
loop_
_entity.id
_entity.type
_entity.pdbx_description
1 polymer ?
#
loop_
_entity_poly.entity_id
_entity_poly.type
_entity_poly.pdbx_seq_one_letter_code
_entity_poly.pdbx_strand_id
1 'polypeptide(L)' 'MNPEHQADLPEIPLAGGRITTGVVRVGETVRRPRSEASGFVAELLGVLRENGFEGAPDFLGIDAKGRD' A
#
# COMPACT_ATOMS: atom_id res chain seq x y z
N MET A 1 1.48 2.34 -17.87
CA MET A 1 1.43 3.72 -17.33
C MET A 1 2.67 3.92 -16.48
N ASN A 2 3.33 5.07 -16.63
CA ASN A 2 4.65 5.33 -16.06
C ASN A 2 4.57 5.49 -14.53
N PRO A 3 5.33 4.72 -13.71
CA PRO A 3 5.26 4.77 -12.24
C PRO A 3 5.77 6.10 -11.64
N GLU A 4 6.39 6.96 -12.47
CA GLU A 4 7.11 8.15 -12.05
C GLU A 4 6.20 9.37 -11.77
N HIS A 5 4.93 9.36 -12.22
CA HIS A 5 3.99 10.47 -11.98
C HIS A 5 3.21 10.37 -10.65
N GLN A 6 3.33 9.27 -9.91
CA GLN A 6 2.57 9.08 -8.67
C GLN A 6 3.14 9.93 -7.51
N ALA A 7 4.42 10.28 -7.56
CA ALA A 7 5.11 11.01 -6.48
C ALA A 7 4.62 12.46 -6.29
N ASP A 8 4.04 13.05 -7.35
CA ASP A 8 3.55 14.43 -7.35
C ASP A 8 2.05 14.56 -7.10
N LEU A 9 1.34 13.43 -6.91
CA LEU A 9 -0.08 13.45 -6.58
C LEU A 9 -0.28 13.79 -5.09
N PRO A 10 -1.33 14.56 -4.75
CA PRO A 10 -1.56 14.99 -3.38
C PRO A 10 -1.80 13.79 -2.44
N GLU A 11 -1.18 13.81 -1.26
CA GLU A 11 -1.50 12.88 -0.18
C GLU A 11 -2.82 13.31 0.49
N ILE A 12 -3.84 12.46 0.38
CA ILE A 12 -5.16 12.68 1.00
C ILE A 12 -5.29 11.73 2.21
N PRO A 13 -5.33 12.25 3.45
CA PRO A 13 -5.52 11.40 4.63
C PRO A 13 -6.81 10.59 4.57
N LEU A 14 -6.72 9.29 4.86
CA LEU A 14 -7.87 8.42 5.02
C LEU A 14 -8.21 8.33 6.51
N ALA A 15 -9.28 9.02 6.91
CA ALA A 15 -9.77 9.03 8.29
C ALA A 15 -10.51 7.73 8.69
N GLY A 16 -10.72 6.81 7.74
CA GLY A 16 -11.35 5.52 7.98
C GLY A 16 -10.34 4.49 8.51
N GLY A 17 -10.70 3.81 9.59
CA GLY A 17 -9.87 2.76 10.19
C GLY A 17 -9.88 2.86 11.72
N ARG A 18 -9.82 1.71 12.39
CA ARG A 18 -9.85 1.65 13.86
C ARG A 18 -8.45 1.55 14.49
N ILE A 19 -7.47 1.04 13.76
CA ILE A 19 -6.18 0.58 14.32
C ILE A 19 -4.98 1.33 13.73
N THR A 20 -4.87 1.41 12.40
CA THR A 20 -3.73 2.04 11.73
C THR A 20 -4.01 3.52 11.49
N THR A 21 -3.29 4.40 12.20
CA THR A 21 -3.28 5.84 11.94
C THR A 21 -2.31 6.17 10.80
N GLY A 22 -2.42 7.35 10.19
CA GLY A 22 -1.45 7.83 9.19
C GLY A 22 -1.53 7.19 7.79
N VAL A 23 -2.65 6.54 7.48
CA VAL A 23 -2.93 6.02 6.13
C VAL A 23 -3.33 7.17 5.21
N VAL A 24 -2.74 7.25 4.03
CA VAL A 24 -3.03 8.28 3.02
C VAL A 24 -3.32 7.63 1.67
N ARG A 25 -4.17 8.27 0.86
CA ARG A 25 -4.34 7.94 -0.54
C ARG A 25 -3.49 8.88 -1.40
N VAL A 26 -2.81 8.32 -2.39
CA VAL A 26 -2.03 9.05 -3.39
C VAL A 26 -2.47 8.56 -4.76
N GLY A 27 -3.19 9.41 -5.50
CA GLY A 27 -3.91 8.99 -6.72
C GLY A 27 -4.82 7.78 -6.45
N GLU A 28 -4.64 6.71 -7.22
CA GLU A 28 -5.40 5.44 -7.08
C GLU A 28 -4.76 4.44 -6.09
N THR A 29 -3.70 4.83 -5.39
CA THR A 29 -2.96 3.95 -4.48
C THR A 29 -3.11 4.39 -3.03
N VAL A 30 -2.92 3.48 -2.09
CA VAL A 30 -2.92 3.79 -0.66
C VAL A 30 -1.50 3.60 -0.13
N ARG A 31 -1.05 4.52 0.71
CA ARG A 31 0.17 4.41 1.49
C ARG A 31 -0.15 4.21 2.96
N ARG A 32 0.44 3.19 3.58
CA ARG A 32 0.20 2.88 5.01
C ARG A 32 1.50 2.78 5.80
N PRO A 33 1.53 3.24 7.06
CA PRO A 33 2.67 3.00 7.93
C PRO A 33 2.92 1.51 8.10
N ARG A 34 4.20 1.12 8.05
CA ARG A 34 4.61 -0.25 8.27
C ARG A 34 4.53 -0.64 9.74
N SER A 35 4.30 -1.92 9.97
CA SER A 35 4.43 -2.57 11.28
C SER A 35 5.33 -3.80 11.17
N GLU A 36 5.62 -4.45 12.30
CA GLU A 36 6.34 -5.74 12.34
C GLU A 36 5.73 -6.79 11.39
N ALA A 37 4.42 -6.74 11.17
CA ALA A 37 3.71 -7.66 10.29
C ALA A 37 3.80 -7.30 8.79
N SER A 38 4.27 -6.10 8.41
CA SER A 38 4.26 -5.66 7.01
C SER A 38 5.08 -6.55 6.08
N GLY A 39 6.18 -7.13 6.55
CA GLY A 39 6.98 -8.09 5.77
C GLY A 39 6.18 -9.33 5.40
N PHE A 40 5.57 -9.97 6.41
CA PHE A 40 4.72 -11.14 6.23
C PHE A 40 3.52 -10.85 5.32
N VAL A 41 2.86 -9.69 5.49
CA VAL A 41 1.71 -9.31 4.67
C VAL A 41 2.13 -9.13 3.20
N ALA A 42 3.28 -8.51 2.93
CA ALA A 42 3.78 -8.35 1.57
C ALA A 42 4.03 -9.70 0.87
N GLU A 43 4.65 -10.65 1.58
CA GLU A 43 4.86 -12.02 1.07
C GLU A 43 3.53 -12.74 0.81
N LEU A 44 2.58 -12.65 1.74
CA LEU A 44 1.26 -13.25 1.61
C LEU A 44 0.50 -12.71 0.38
N LEU A 45 0.51 -11.39 0.16
CA LEU A 45 -0.13 -10.78 -1.00
C LEU A 45 0.52 -11.24 -2.31
N GLY A 46 1.84 -11.43 -2.32
CA GLY A 46 2.57 -12.03 -3.44
C GLY A 46 2.06 -13.44 -3.77
N VAL A 47 1.96 -14.31 -2.77
CA VAL A 47 1.44 -15.68 -2.95
C VAL A 47 0.00 -15.68 -3.47
N LEU A 48 -0.87 -14.81 -2.92
CA LEU A 48 -2.26 -14.71 -3.37
C LEU A 48 -2.35 -14.29 -4.84
N ARG A 49 -1.56 -13.30 -5.25
CA ARG A 49 -1.47 -12.86 -6.65
C ARG A 49 -0.96 -13.96 -7.57
N GLU A 50 0.09 -14.68 -7.19
CA GLU A 50 0.65 -15.80 -7.96
C GLU A 50 -0.36 -16.94 -8.16
N ASN A 51 -1.26 -17.14 -7.19
CA ASN A 51 -2.34 -18.12 -7.29
C ASN A 51 -3.59 -17.57 -8.00
N GLY A 52 -3.55 -16.34 -8.54
CA GLY A 52 -4.67 -15.73 -9.27
C GLY A 52 -5.83 -15.28 -8.38
N PHE A 53 -5.60 -15.05 -7.08
CA PHE A 53 -6.62 -14.57 -6.17
C PHE A 53 -6.81 -13.05 -6.28
N GLU A 54 -7.90 -12.62 -6.91
CA GLU A 54 -8.20 -11.20 -7.16
C GLU A 54 -8.86 -10.47 -5.98
N GLY A 55 -9.22 -11.20 -4.91
CA GLY A 55 -9.88 -10.62 -3.73
C GLY A 55 -8.95 -9.88 -2.76
N ALA A 56 -7.64 -9.87 -3.04
CA ALA A 56 -6.62 -9.22 -2.23
C ALA A 56 -6.00 -8.03 -2.97
N PRO A 57 -5.55 -6.98 -2.26
CA PRO A 57 -4.85 -5.87 -2.88
C PRO A 57 -3.45 -6.29 -3.37
N ASP A 58 -2.97 -5.61 -4.41
CA ASP A 58 -1.58 -5.77 -4.86
C ASP A 58 -0.61 -5.00 -3.94
N PHE A 59 0.50 -5.65 -3.57
CA PHE A 59 1.61 -4.96 -2.90
C PHE A 59 2.43 -4.18 -3.94
N LEU A 60 2.53 -2.86 -3.76
CA LEU A 60 3.15 -1.95 -4.72
C LEU A 60 4.60 -1.56 -4.37
N GLY A 61 5.20 -2.20 -3.36
CA GLY A 61 6.54 -1.88 -2.86
C GLY A 61 6.54 -0.93 -1.68
N ILE A 62 7.71 -0.36 -1.38
CA ILE A 62 7.91 0.56 -0.26
C ILE A 62 8.26 1.94 -0.81
N ASP A 63 7.60 2.99 -0.31
CA ASP A 63 7.87 4.36 -0.71
C ASP A 63 9.13 4.95 -0.04
N ALA A 64 9.53 6.15 -0.46
CA ALA A 64 10.70 6.85 0.09
C ALA A 64 10.58 7.20 1.59
N LYS A 65 9.36 7.16 2.16
CA LYS A 65 9.08 7.39 3.58
C LYS A 65 8.99 6.08 4.37
N GLY A 66 9.27 4.93 3.75
CA GLY A 66 9.24 3.61 4.39
C GLY A 66 7.82 3.05 4.59
N ARG A 67 6.84 3.49 3.81
CA ARG A 67 5.44 3.00 3.84
C ARG A 67 5.20 1.99 2.73
N ASP A 68 4.26 1.06 2.95
CA ASP A 68 3.71 0.23 1.86
C ASP A 68 2.87 1.12 0.92
#